data_AF-A0A640KDT0-F1
#
_entry.id   AF-A0A640KDT0-F1
#
_cell.length_a   1.000
_cell.length_b   1.000
_cell.length_c   1.000
_cell.angle_alpha   90.00
_cell.angle_beta   90.00
_cell.angle_gamma   90.00
#
_symmetry.space_group_name_H-M   'P 1'
#
loop_
_entity.id
_entity.type
_entity.pdbx_description
1 polymer ?
#
loop_
_entity_poly.entity_id
_entity_poly.type
_entity_poly.pdbx_seq_one_letter_code
_entity_poly.pdbx_strand_id
1 'polypeptide(L)'
;MPHLLEHSFLFTTEERQLIYHANSDVNTRPVSFVTRIFHPIWILISTHLLSDLVAPNAITLAGLLSSMQAYQLINTYYHFGDRNGPHTVLVDVRSSLQAFGLRGAGQAPLASENTVVGEMASAYKAGPGAAAKTAKAMGAAAAASAASGQILKPPETDYVDFFHTDRTVQTATVLAILLLVISITCGSLDGVHARRCRSATSLGDIFSRICSSMARIFMALTLLEVFQIEDVCTKWYFLLALQLIELNTVLGRINASNLKKDRVKNVAYIATYCFRESELSFLMVLLLIARWFYPTACRNILGVISAKAQVGYNTLVVATFVSIALLKMKKRYKGIILLCLAARVLPLFYLLPLSQYSLLSVVGDAMIVGLLSIEVYVSHLARRRIHAAVFFLCLGSLLNDVLSVAGSIMYLIAMLVDLSYSLNVPLFTPVRNVFIDGVFDLCHAGHKKLMANALKFGNRLIVGVCGDEECASYKRPPIMTTEERINEVRLCKYVSEVIPNSPVTGITAEMIRYYNIHVVVCGEEYNTPTDTYYAVPRCMGILRTVPRTPGISTSVLISRIRAASDSAVEAKDKKNNKSTVKDGA
;
A
#
# COMPACT_ATOMS: atom_id res chain seq x y z
N MET A 1 6.18 -22.02 26.08
CA MET A 1 6.02 -20.68 25.47
C MET A 1 5.40 -20.80 24.07
N PRO A 2 4.08 -21.03 23.92
CA PRO A 2 3.43 -21.07 22.60
C PRO A 2 2.96 -19.69 22.11
N HIS A 3 2.88 -18.69 22.99
CA HIS A 3 2.21 -17.42 22.68
C HIS A 3 3.04 -16.38 21.90
N LEU A 4 4.36 -16.55 21.76
CA LEU A 4 5.20 -15.53 21.13
C LEU A 4 5.13 -15.49 19.59
N LEU A 5 4.60 -16.53 18.94
CA LEU A 5 4.42 -16.57 17.47
C LEU A 5 3.03 -16.09 17.02
N GLU A 6 2.12 -15.80 17.95
CA GLU A 6 0.72 -15.44 17.65
C GLU A 6 0.41 -13.94 17.74
N HIS A 7 1.30 -13.11 18.30
CA HIS A 7 1.03 -11.70 18.56
C HIS A 7 1.36 -10.81 17.36
N SER A 8 0.43 -10.73 16.41
CA SER A 8 0.32 -9.54 15.56
C SER A 8 -0.27 -8.41 16.41
N PHE A 9 0.34 -7.22 16.36
CA PHE A 9 -0.08 -6.08 17.18
C PHE A 9 -1.38 -5.47 16.65
N LEU A 10 -1.60 -5.53 15.33
CA LEU A 10 -2.73 -4.85 14.66
C LEU A 10 -3.85 -5.81 14.23
N PHE A 11 -3.57 -7.11 14.11
CA PHE A 11 -4.53 -8.08 13.57
C PHE A 11 -4.59 -9.37 14.38
N THR A 12 -5.79 -9.91 14.55
CA THR A 12 -6.01 -11.25 15.09
C THR A 12 -5.73 -12.33 14.04
N THR A 13 -5.57 -13.59 14.46
CA THR A 13 -5.36 -14.73 13.54
C THR A 13 -6.49 -14.88 12.51
N GLU A 14 -7.75 -14.70 12.91
CA GLU A 14 -8.89 -14.76 12.00
C GLU A 14 -8.88 -13.62 10.97
N GLU A 15 -8.61 -12.38 11.41
CA GLU A 15 -8.54 -11.21 10.53
C GLU A 15 -7.42 -11.36 9.49
N ARG A 16 -6.29 -11.94 9.88
CA ARG A 16 -5.18 -12.25 8.96
C ARG A 16 -5.57 -13.24 7.89
N GLN A 17 -6.27 -14.32 8.26
CA GLN A 17 -6.77 -15.30 7.28
C GLN A 17 -7.78 -14.68 6.32
N LEU A 18 -8.67 -13.81 6.82
CA LEU A 18 -9.61 -13.08 5.98
C LEU A 18 -8.90 -12.15 4.99
N ILE A 19 -7.88 -11.41 5.42
CA ILE A 19 -7.06 -10.58 4.51
C ILE A 19 -6.34 -11.45 3.49
N TYR A 20 -5.79 -12.58 3.91
CA TYR A 20 -5.03 -13.48 3.03
C TYR A 20 -5.90 -14.06 1.90
N HIS A 21 -7.09 -14.55 2.25
CA HIS A 21 -8.03 -15.13 1.30
C HIS A 21 -8.98 -14.12 0.66
N ALA A 22 -8.89 -12.84 1.03
CA ALA A 22 -9.56 -11.80 0.28
C ALA A 22 -9.05 -11.86 -1.16
N ASN A 23 -9.96 -12.15 -2.10
CA ASN A 23 -9.64 -12.14 -3.52
C ASN A 23 -8.88 -10.85 -3.82
N SER A 24 -7.64 -10.97 -4.28
CA SER A 24 -6.94 -9.82 -4.82
C SER A 24 -7.82 -9.31 -5.96
N ASP A 25 -8.32 -8.08 -5.83
CA ASP A 25 -9.28 -7.49 -6.76
C ASP A 25 -8.70 -7.36 -8.19
N VAL A 26 -7.45 -7.76 -8.38
CA VAL A 26 -6.70 -7.76 -9.64
C VAL A 26 -7.46 -8.43 -10.80
N ASN A 27 -8.30 -9.44 -10.53
CA ASN A 27 -9.14 -10.12 -11.55
C ASN A 27 -10.53 -9.50 -11.73
N THR A 28 -11.03 -8.73 -10.76
CA THR A 28 -12.39 -8.14 -10.78
C THR A 28 -12.39 -6.65 -11.08
N ARG A 29 -11.23 -5.97 -11.05
CA ARG A 29 -11.07 -4.60 -11.53
C ARG A 29 -11.50 -4.58 -12.99
N PRO A 30 -12.62 -3.92 -13.36
CA PRO A 30 -12.84 -3.65 -14.76
C PRO A 30 -11.65 -2.80 -15.22
N VAL A 31 -11.23 -2.93 -16.48
CA VAL A 31 -10.05 -2.22 -17.01
C VAL A 31 -10.39 -0.74 -17.19
N SER A 32 -9.61 0.19 -16.59
CA SER A 32 -9.89 1.64 -16.70
C SER A 32 -9.85 2.10 -18.16
N PHE A 33 -10.41 3.26 -18.49
CA PHE A 33 -10.37 3.75 -19.87
C PHE A 33 -8.92 3.97 -20.32
N VAL A 34 -8.13 4.64 -19.48
CA VAL A 34 -6.68 4.79 -19.68
C VAL A 34 -6.00 3.43 -19.78
N THR A 35 -6.27 2.51 -18.86
CA THR A 35 -5.65 1.18 -18.90
C THR A 35 -6.06 0.41 -20.15
N ARG A 36 -7.27 0.57 -20.70
CA ARG A 36 -7.69 -0.09 -21.95
C ARG A 36 -6.94 0.43 -23.16
N ILE A 37 -6.79 1.75 -23.27
CA ILE A 37 -6.06 2.38 -24.38
C ILE A 37 -4.60 1.94 -24.38
N PHE A 38 -3.96 2.01 -23.21
CA PHE A 38 -2.53 1.73 -23.09
C PHE A 38 -2.23 0.25 -22.77
N HIS A 39 -3.24 -0.62 -22.65
CA HIS A 39 -3.07 -2.03 -22.29
C HIS A 39 -2.04 -2.78 -23.16
N PRO A 40 -2.06 -2.66 -24.50
CA PRO A 40 -1.10 -3.37 -25.35
C PRO A 40 0.34 -2.94 -25.06
N ILE A 41 0.54 -1.65 -24.79
CA ILE A 41 1.84 -1.07 -24.45
C ILE A 41 2.31 -1.58 -23.09
N TRP A 42 1.42 -1.63 -22.09
CA TRP A 42 1.75 -2.17 -20.77
C TRP A 42 2.13 -3.66 -20.80
N ILE A 43 1.45 -4.46 -21.63
CA ILE A 43 1.84 -5.87 -21.84
C ILE A 43 3.26 -5.92 -22.42
N LEU A 44 3.53 -5.16 -23.49
CA LEU A 44 4.83 -5.15 -24.15
C LEU A 44 5.96 -4.73 -23.19
N ILE A 45 5.75 -3.65 -22.44
CA ILE A 45 6.72 -3.17 -21.45
C ILE A 45 6.93 -4.24 -20.37
N SER A 46 5.85 -4.84 -19.87
CA SER A 46 6.00 -5.93 -18.92
C SER A 46 6.85 -7.05 -19.53
N THR A 47 6.46 -7.62 -20.68
CA THR A 47 7.10 -8.80 -21.29
C THR A 47 8.56 -8.61 -21.64
N HIS A 48 8.95 -7.44 -22.13
CA HIS A 48 10.31 -7.21 -22.60
C HIS A 48 11.22 -6.49 -21.62
N LEU A 49 10.68 -5.59 -20.78
CA LEU A 49 11.49 -4.75 -19.90
C LEU A 49 11.56 -5.30 -18.47
N LEU A 50 10.54 -6.03 -18.01
CA LEU A 50 10.46 -6.50 -16.63
C LEU A 50 10.69 -8.01 -16.53
N SER A 51 11.75 -8.38 -15.81
CA SER A 51 12.01 -9.75 -15.37
C SER A 51 10.92 -10.25 -14.41
N ASP A 52 10.61 -11.54 -14.45
CA ASP A 52 9.67 -12.20 -13.53
C ASP A 52 10.15 -12.16 -12.06
N LEU A 53 11.42 -11.80 -11.83
CA LEU A 53 12.01 -11.62 -10.51
C LEU A 53 11.68 -10.26 -9.88
N VAL A 54 11.16 -9.31 -10.66
CA VAL A 54 10.81 -7.99 -10.14
C VAL A 54 9.51 -8.09 -9.34
N ALA A 55 9.51 -7.63 -8.10
CA ALA A 55 8.28 -7.57 -7.31
C ALA A 55 7.35 -6.48 -7.86
N PRO A 56 6.04 -6.76 -8.04
CA PRO A 56 5.08 -5.73 -8.46
C PRO A 56 5.09 -4.48 -7.56
N ASN A 57 5.28 -4.69 -6.26
CA ASN A 57 5.34 -3.61 -5.27
C ASN A 57 6.57 -2.71 -5.45
N ALA A 58 7.67 -3.20 -6.03
CA ALA A 58 8.82 -2.36 -6.36
C ALA A 58 8.47 -1.38 -7.49
N ILE A 59 7.66 -1.81 -8.46
CA ILE A 59 7.18 -0.96 -9.57
C ILE A 59 6.30 0.16 -9.02
N THR A 60 5.33 -0.15 -8.15
CA THR A 60 4.47 0.87 -7.54
C THR A 60 5.26 1.86 -6.69
N LEU A 61 6.27 1.39 -5.95
CA LEU A 61 7.13 2.27 -5.16
C LEU A 61 7.95 3.21 -6.05
N ALA A 62 8.49 2.72 -7.17
CA ALA A 62 9.17 3.57 -8.15
C ALA A 62 8.23 4.65 -8.71
N GLY A 63 6.95 4.32 -8.92
CA GLY A 63 5.93 5.29 -9.31
C GLY A 63 5.71 6.39 -8.27
N LEU A 64 5.61 6.05 -6.99
CA LEU A 64 5.53 7.03 -5.90
C LEU A 64 6.76 7.95 -5.86
N LEU A 65 7.97 7.36 -5.87
CA LEU A 65 9.22 8.13 -5.84
C LEU A 65 9.33 9.09 -7.03
N SER A 66 8.90 8.67 -8.23
CA SER A 66 8.87 9.51 -9.42
C SER A 66 7.95 10.73 -9.22
N SER A 67 6.77 10.55 -8.61
CA SER A 67 5.86 11.68 -8.31
C SER A 67 6.43 12.65 -7.28
N MET A 68 7.12 12.14 -6.25
CA MET A 68 7.81 12.96 -5.25
C MET A 68 8.95 13.77 -5.88
N GLN A 69 9.75 13.13 -6.74
CA GLN A 69 10.83 13.79 -7.47
C GLN A 69 10.31 14.85 -8.43
N ALA A 70 9.18 14.61 -9.11
CA ALA A 70 8.54 15.60 -9.97
C ALA A 70 8.15 16.86 -9.19
N TYR A 71 7.53 16.67 -8.01
CA TYR A 71 7.19 17.79 -7.13
C TYR A 71 8.43 18.53 -6.63
N GLN A 72 9.43 17.80 -6.13
CA GLN A 72 10.67 18.40 -5.64
C GLN A 72 11.37 19.22 -6.72
N LEU A 73 11.39 18.72 -7.96
CA LEU A 73 11.99 19.41 -9.09
C LEU A 73 11.27 20.73 -9.38
N ILE A 74 9.95 20.72 -9.48
CA ILE A 74 9.17 21.95 -9.68
C ILE A 74 9.37 22.90 -8.50
N ASN A 75 9.20 22.44 -7.27
CA ASN A 75 9.37 23.29 -6.08
C ASN A 75 10.78 23.90 -5.98
N THR A 76 11.81 23.24 -6.52
CA THR A 76 13.19 23.79 -6.49
C THR A 76 13.42 24.85 -7.56
N TYR A 77 12.87 24.66 -8.77
CA TYR A 77 13.23 25.46 -9.94
C TYR A 77 12.13 26.43 -10.40
N TYR A 78 10.91 26.30 -9.89
CA TYR A 78 9.72 26.99 -10.39
C TYR A 78 9.29 28.20 -9.53
N HIS A 79 10.17 28.69 -8.64
CA HIS A 79 9.93 29.94 -7.92
C HIS A 79 10.29 31.15 -8.79
N PHE A 80 9.26 31.83 -9.30
CA PHE A 80 9.41 33.12 -9.96
C PHE A 80 9.58 34.22 -8.90
N GLY A 81 10.68 34.98 -8.97
CA GLY A 81 10.75 36.30 -8.35
C GLY A 81 11.55 36.42 -7.04
N ASP A 82 12.17 35.37 -6.52
CA ASP A 82 13.21 35.59 -5.50
C ASP A 82 14.51 36.02 -6.21
N ARG A 83 14.86 37.30 -6.07
CA ARG A 83 16.07 37.90 -6.67
C ARG A 83 17.37 37.29 -6.13
N ASN A 84 17.28 36.38 -5.17
CA ASN A 84 18.39 35.57 -4.70
C ASN A 84 18.32 34.21 -5.38
N GLY A 85 19.00 34.11 -6.52
CA GLY A 85 18.92 33.00 -7.48
C GLY A 85 19.24 31.59 -6.94
N PRO A 86 19.40 30.59 -7.82
CA PRO A 86 19.47 29.15 -7.48
C PRO A 86 20.61 28.71 -6.54
N HIS A 87 21.44 29.64 -6.08
CA HIS A 87 22.52 29.42 -5.12
C HIS A 87 22.08 29.45 -3.65
N THR A 88 20.93 30.01 -3.29
CA THR A 88 20.46 30.08 -1.89
C THR A 88 20.05 28.72 -1.34
N VAL A 89 19.36 27.88 -2.11
CA VAL A 89 18.92 26.55 -1.63
C VAL A 89 20.10 25.58 -1.42
N LEU A 90 21.12 25.62 -2.28
CA LEU A 90 22.35 24.84 -2.10
C LEU A 90 23.17 25.34 -0.89
N VAL A 91 23.12 26.64 -0.60
CA VAL A 91 23.73 27.24 0.60
C VAL A 91 22.94 26.85 1.86
N ASP A 92 21.61 26.77 1.81
CA ASP A 92 20.76 26.38 2.95
C ASP A 92 20.81 24.88 3.27
N VAL A 93 20.92 24.02 2.26
CA VAL A 93 21.17 22.59 2.48
C VAL A 93 22.58 22.39 3.05
N ARG A 94 23.58 23.14 2.57
CA ARG A 94 24.96 23.08 3.08
C ARG A 94 25.08 23.66 4.49
N SER A 95 24.38 24.74 4.81
CA SER A 95 24.34 25.35 6.15
C SER A 95 23.59 24.46 7.14
N SER A 96 22.51 23.81 6.71
CA SER A 96 21.77 22.82 7.51
C SER A 96 22.59 21.55 7.78
N LEU A 97 23.38 21.09 6.80
CA LEU A 97 24.33 19.98 6.97
C LEU A 97 25.53 20.35 7.85
N GLN A 98 25.97 21.62 7.81
CA GLN A 98 27.01 22.15 8.70
C GLN A 98 26.49 22.33 10.14
N ALA A 99 25.22 22.70 10.32
CA ALA A 99 24.55 22.74 11.62
C ALA A 99 24.38 21.33 12.23
N PHE A 100 24.33 20.29 11.39
CA PHE A 100 24.33 18.87 11.79
C PHE A 100 25.73 18.28 12.04
N GLY A 101 26.80 19.09 12.07
CA GLY A 101 28.11 18.67 12.59
C GLY A 101 29.04 17.97 11.60
N LEU A 102 28.72 17.93 10.30
CA LEU A 102 29.64 17.41 9.27
C LEU A 102 30.60 18.51 8.79
N ARG A 103 31.70 18.71 9.54
CA ARG A 103 32.82 19.57 9.11
C ARG A 103 33.71 18.84 8.10
N GLY A 104 33.65 19.27 6.84
CA GLY A 104 34.57 18.86 5.78
C GLY A 104 35.00 20.04 4.91
N ALA A 105 36.25 20.46 5.10
CA ALA A 105 37.14 21.24 4.22
C ALA A 105 36.71 22.63 3.68
N GLY A 106 37.37 23.66 4.22
CA GLY A 106 37.84 24.86 3.50
C GLY A 106 36.87 26.02 3.32
N GLN A 107 36.97 27.05 4.18
CA GLN A 107 36.42 28.39 3.91
C GLN A 107 37.53 29.44 4.03
N ALA A 108 37.70 30.22 2.96
CA ALA A 108 38.22 31.59 3.01
C ALA A 108 37.03 32.56 3.20
N PRO A 109 37.21 33.73 3.85
CA PRO A 109 36.11 34.58 4.27
C PRO A 109 35.77 35.63 3.20
N LEU A 110 34.49 36.00 3.05
CA LEU A 110 34.09 37.26 2.43
C LEU A 110 32.76 37.78 3.00
N ALA A 111 32.67 39.11 3.02
CA ALA A 111 31.95 39.95 3.97
C ALA A 111 30.51 40.33 3.59
N SER A 112 29.84 40.87 4.62
CA SER A 112 28.80 41.92 4.64
C SER A 112 27.35 41.59 4.25
N GLU A 113 26.52 41.37 5.28
CA GLU A 113 25.09 41.72 5.28
C GLU A 113 24.76 42.38 6.63
N ASN A 114 24.76 43.71 6.66
CA ASN A 114 24.32 44.53 7.79
C ASN A 114 23.48 45.66 7.21
N THR A 115 22.15 45.53 7.20
CA THR A 115 21.26 46.71 7.04
C THR A 115 19.84 46.54 7.59
N VAL A 116 19.29 45.34 7.77
CA VAL A 116 17.89 45.19 8.26
C VAL A 116 17.81 44.98 9.78
N VAL A 117 18.83 44.39 10.40
CA VAL A 117 18.86 44.15 11.86
C VAL A 117 19.18 45.43 12.67
N GLY A 118 19.81 46.43 12.03
CA GLY A 118 20.20 47.69 12.67
C GLY A 118 19.02 48.61 13.02
N GLU A 119 17.96 48.59 12.22
CA GLU A 119 16.80 49.47 12.42
C GLU A 119 15.82 48.95 13.49
N MET A 120 15.67 47.62 13.61
CA MET A 120 14.89 47.01 14.70
C MET A 120 15.53 47.21 16.08
N ALA A 121 16.87 47.23 16.16
CA ALA A 121 17.60 47.49 17.39
C ALA A 121 17.52 48.97 17.85
N SER A 122 17.29 49.90 16.92
CA SER A 122 17.09 51.33 17.21
C SER A 122 15.71 51.62 17.81
N ALA A 123 14.65 50.98 17.30
CA ALA A 123 13.28 51.19 17.76
C ALA A 123 13.02 50.68 19.20
N TYR A 124 13.72 49.62 19.64
CA TYR A 124 13.59 49.08 20.99
C TYR A 124 14.20 49.99 22.08
N LYS A 125 15.08 50.94 21.69
CA LYS A 125 15.72 51.89 22.61
C LYS A 125 14.93 53.19 22.85
N ALA A 126 13.86 53.47 22.10
CA ALA A 126 13.18 54.78 22.12
C ALA A 126 11.94 54.87 23.05
N GLY A 127 11.63 53.83 23.82
CA GLY A 127 10.57 53.85 24.84
C GLY A 127 9.13 53.84 24.29
N PRO A 128 8.13 53.59 25.17
CA PRO A 128 6.75 53.24 24.77
C PRO A 128 5.98 54.34 24.02
N GLY A 129 6.43 55.61 24.08
CA GLY A 129 5.80 56.72 23.37
C GLY A 129 6.06 56.74 21.85
N ALA A 130 7.18 56.21 21.39
CA ALA A 130 7.52 56.15 19.96
C ALA A 130 6.71 55.05 19.24
N ALA A 131 6.56 53.88 19.89
CA ALA A 131 5.75 52.78 19.38
C ALA A 131 4.26 53.15 19.21
N ALA A 132 3.71 53.97 20.11
CA ALA A 132 2.33 54.45 20.02
C ALA A 132 2.10 55.41 18.83
N LYS A 133 3.10 56.22 18.46
CA LYS A 133 3.04 57.10 17.28
C LYS A 133 3.08 56.30 15.98
N THR A 134 3.91 55.26 15.90
CA THR A 134 4.02 54.38 14.73
C THR A 134 2.76 53.54 14.55
N ALA A 135 2.18 53.01 15.64
CA ALA A 135 0.92 52.28 15.62
C ALA A 135 -0.27 53.16 15.20
N LYS A 136 -0.30 54.44 15.63
CA LYS A 136 -1.35 55.40 15.22
C LYS A 136 -1.22 55.81 13.76
N ALA A 137 -0.01 55.90 13.22
CA ALA A 137 0.23 56.16 11.79
C ALA A 137 -0.18 54.97 10.90
N MET A 138 0.11 53.73 11.33
CA MET A 138 -0.33 52.50 10.64
C MET A 138 -1.85 52.31 10.72
N GLY A 139 -2.47 52.66 11.86
CA GLY A 139 -3.93 52.65 12.02
C GLY A 139 -4.66 53.68 11.15
N ALA A 140 -4.07 54.87 10.97
CA ALA A 140 -4.62 55.89 10.07
C ALA A 140 -4.51 55.48 8.60
N ALA A 141 -3.43 54.79 8.20
CA ALA A 141 -3.28 54.25 6.85
C ALA A 141 -4.26 53.10 6.56
N ALA A 142 -4.53 52.24 7.54
CA ALA A 142 -5.52 51.16 7.43
C ALA A 142 -6.96 51.70 7.35
N ALA A 143 -7.29 52.76 8.10
CA ALA A 143 -8.60 53.40 8.06
C ALA A 143 -8.85 54.17 6.74
N ALA A 144 -7.80 54.77 6.15
CA ALA A 144 -7.89 55.41 4.84
C ALA A 144 -8.10 54.40 3.70
N SER A 145 -7.52 53.20 3.82
CA SER A 145 -7.73 52.09 2.87
C SER A 145 -9.17 51.52 2.94
N ALA A 146 -9.75 51.46 4.14
CA ALA A 146 -11.12 50.97 4.33
C ALA A 146 -12.22 51.95 3.87
N ALA A 147 -11.93 53.25 3.78
CA ALA A 147 -12.89 54.28 3.35
C ALA A 147 -12.95 54.48 1.82
N SER A 148 -11.91 54.07 1.09
CA SER A 148 -11.93 54.03 -0.38
C SER A 148 -12.43 52.65 -0.80
N GLY A 149 -13.71 52.53 -1.16
CA GLY A 149 -14.32 51.32 -1.71
C GLY A 149 -13.77 50.89 -3.08
N GLN A 150 -12.47 51.00 -3.29
CA GLN A 150 -11.75 50.34 -4.38
C GLN A 150 -11.52 48.89 -3.98
N ILE A 151 -12.28 48.00 -4.61
CA ILE A 151 -11.93 46.59 -4.72
C ILE A 151 -10.53 46.56 -5.33
N LEU A 152 -9.50 46.41 -4.49
CA LEU A 152 -8.15 46.10 -4.94
C LEU A 152 -8.24 44.79 -5.71
N LYS A 153 -8.22 44.87 -7.04
CA LYS A 153 -7.85 43.74 -7.88
C LYS A 153 -6.56 43.16 -7.28
N PRO A 154 -6.46 41.82 -7.12
CA PRO A 154 -5.19 41.22 -6.74
C PRO A 154 -4.12 41.73 -7.73
N PRO A 155 -2.89 42.02 -7.25
CA PRO A 155 -1.83 42.49 -8.13
C PRO A 155 -1.73 41.54 -9.32
N GLU A 156 -1.74 42.09 -10.53
CA GLU A 156 -1.41 41.34 -11.75
C GLU A 156 0.02 40.82 -11.58
N THR A 157 0.17 39.63 -11.01
CA THR A 157 1.36 38.83 -11.24
C THR A 157 1.33 38.53 -12.73
N ASP A 158 2.29 39.12 -13.45
CA ASP A 158 2.49 38.88 -14.87
C ASP A 158 2.53 37.37 -15.07
N TYR A 159 1.49 36.83 -15.69
CA TYR A 159 1.39 35.44 -16.03
C TYR A 159 2.39 35.21 -17.17
N VAL A 160 3.60 34.78 -16.82
CA VAL A 160 4.65 34.54 -17.80
C VAL A 160 4.34 33.25 -18.52
N ASP A 161 4.08 33.33 -19.82
CA ASP A 161 3.89 32.15 -20.66
C ASP A 161 5.14 31.27 -20.60
N PHE A 162 4.94 29.95 -20.66
CA PHE A 162 6.00 28.95 -20.56
C PHE A 162 7.17 29.18 -21.54
N PHE A 163 6.89 29.74 -22.72
CA PHE A 163 7.92 30.05 -23.72
C PHE A 163 8.76 31.29 -23.39
N HIS A 164 8.31 32.12 -22.46
CA HIS A 164 9.01 33.30 -21.96
C HIS A 164 9.74 33.05 -20.63
N THR A 165 9.59 31.86 -20.04
CA THR A 165 10.36 31.38 -18.88
C THR A 165 11.81 31.05 -19.24
N ASP A 166 12.70 31.12 -18.24
CA ASP A 166 14.09 30.63 -18.36
C ASP A 166 14.15 29.17 -18.80
N ARG A 167 15.17 28.83 -19.60
CA ARG A 167 15.41 27.46 -20.09
C ARG A 167 15.50 26.43 -18.96
N THR A 168 15.96 26.82 -17.78
CA THR A 168 16.03 25.97 -16.57
C THR A 168 14.66 25.58 -16.05
N VAL A 169 13.70 26.50 -16.07
CA VAL A 169 12.32 26.26 -15.65
C VAL A 169 11.60 25.37 -16.68
N GLN A 170 11.88 25.61 -17.97
CA GLN A 170 11.36 24.78 -19.05
C GLN A 170 11.84 23.33 -18.95
N THR A 171 13.15 23.12 -18.75
CA THR A 171 13.72 21.76 -18.61
C THR A 171 13.21 21.07 -17.35
N ALA A 172 13.12 21.77 -16.23
CA ALA A 172 12.55 21.24 -14.99
C ALA A 172 11.09 20.79 -15.19
N THR A 173 10.28 21.56 -15.91
CA THR A 173 8.88 21.21 -16.18
C THR A 173 8.74 20.00 -17.09
N VAL A 174 9.54 19.92 -18.15
CA VAL A 174 9.55 18.76 -19.06
C VAL A 174 9.96 17.49 -18.31
N LEU A 175 11.00 17.57 -17.48
CA LEU A 175 11.46 16.43 -16.68
C LEU A 175 10.43 16.03 -15.62
N ALA A 176 9.75 16.98 -14.98
CA ALA A 176 8.65 16.69 -14.05
C ALA A 176 7.49 15.97 -14.75
N ILE A 177 7.08 16.43 -15.95
CA ILE A 177 6.04 15.75 -16.74
C ILE A 177 6.47 14.32 -17.09
N LEU A 178 7.72 14.12 -17.51
CA LEU A 178 8.26 12.79 -17.79
C LEU A 178 8.19 11.87 -16.57
N LEU A 179 8.60 12.37 -15.39
CA LEU A 179 8.51 11.64 -14.12
C LEU A 179 7.05 11.30 -13.74
N LEU A 180 6.11 12.20 -14.01
CA LEU A 180 4.68 11.93 -13.79
C LEU A 180 4.12 10.89 -14.76
N VAL A 181 4.55 10.88 -16.02
CA VAL A 181 4.21 9.83 -16.99
C VAL A 181 4.76 8.48 -16.53
N ILE A 182 6.00 8.44 -16.02
CA ILE A 182 6.59 7.25 -15.41
C ILE A 182 5.76 6.81 -14.20
N SER A 183 5.33 7.74 -13.35
CA SER A 183 4.48 7.44 -12.18
C SER A 183 3.17 6.75 -12.55
N ILE A 184 2.45 7.28 -13.55
CA ILE A 184 1.19 6.69 -14.06
C ILE A 184 1.42 5.33 -14.71
N THR A 185 2.51 5.21 -15.46
CA THR A 185 2.94 3.96 -16.10
C THR A 185 3.15 2.89 -15.05
N CYS A 186 3.95 3.17 -14.02
CA CYS A 186 4.24 2.26 -12.92
C CYS A 186 2.95 1.83 -12.17
N GLY A 187 2.05 2.78 -11.89
CA GLY A 187 0.78 2.49 -11.21
C GLY A 187 -0.24 1.71 -12.05
N SER A 188 -0.04 1.59 -13.37
CA SER A 188 -0.84 0.72 -14.24
C SER A 188 -0.15 -0.62 -14.52
N LEU A 189 1.18 -0.61 -14.57
CA LEU A 189 2.03 -1.75 -14.91
C LEU A 189 2.09 -2.76 -13.77
N ASP A 190 1.97 -2.33 -12.51
CA ASP A 190 1.98 -3.19 -11.33
C ASP A 190 0.98 -4.36 -11.43
N GLY A 191 -0.27 -4.07 -11.77
CA GLY A 191 -1.34 -5.04 -11.87
C GLY A 191 -1.22 -5.92 -13.11
N VAL A 192 -0.72 -5.37 -14.22
CA VAL A 192 -0.44 -6.15 -15.45
C VAL A 192 0.69 -7.15 -15.17
N HIS A 193 1.76 -6.69 -14.53
CA HIS A 193 2.90 -7.51 -14.16
C HIS A 193 2.54 -8.58 -13.13
N ALA A 194 1.80 -8.22 -12.07
CA ALA A 194 1.32 -9.16 -11.06
C ALA A 194 0.44 -10.26 -11.64
N ARG A 195 -0.42 -9.95 -12.63
CA ARG A 195 -1.23 -10.96 -13.35
C ARG A 195 -0.36 -11.89 -14.18
N ARG A 196 0.60 -11.35 -14.93
CA ARG A 196 1.49 -12.15 -15.77
C ARG A 196 2.30 -13.13 -14.93
N CYS A 197 2.91 -12.64 -13.85
CA CYS A 197 3.76 -13.45 -12.97
C CYS A 197 2.95 -14.33 -12.00
N ARG A 198 1.62 -14.24 -12.01
CA ARG A 198 0.71 -14.86 -11.03
C ARG A 198 1.12 -14.56 -9.58
N SER A 199 1.67 -13.38 -9.32
CA SER A 199 2.21 -13.00 -8.00
C SER A 199 1.32 -12.01 -7.25
N ALA A 200 0.04 -11.90 -7.65
CA ALA A 200 -0.92 -11.01 -7.01
C ALA A 200 -1.24 -11.45 -5.58
N THR A 201 -1.19 -10.51 -4.63
CA THR A 201 -1.49 -10.75 -3.21
C THR A 201 -2.34 -9.60 -2.66
N SER A 202 -3.15 -9.87 -1.64
CA SER A 202 -3.93 -8.83 -0.95
C SER A 202 -3.03 -7.80 -0.27
N LEU A 203 -1.87 -8.22 0.25
CA LEU A 203 -0.84 -7.32 0.77
C LEU A 203 -0.29 -6.38 -0.31
N GLY A 204 -0.03 -6.89 -1.52
CA GLY A 204 0.36 -6.08 -2.67
C GLY A 204 -0.71 -5.08 -3.08
N ASP A 205 -1.99 -5.46 -3.04
CA ASP A 205 -3.10 -4.54 -3.29
C ASP A 205 -3.18 -3.41 -2.24
N ILE A 206 -2.96 -3.72 -0.96
CA ILE A 206 -2.89 -2.71 0.11
C ILE A 206 -1.70 -1.77 -0.12
N PHE A 207 -0.52 -2.32 -0.44
CA PHE A 207 0.69 -1.56 -0.72
C PHE A 207 0.50 -0.61 -1.92
N SER A 208 -0.02 -1.13 -3.03
CA SER A 208 -0.33 -0.37 -4.24
C SER A 208 -1.23 0.82 -3.90
N ARG A 209 -2.32 0.61 -3.14
CA ARG A 209 -3.22 1.69 -2.67
C ARG A 209 -2.52 2.74 -1.82
N ILE A 210 -1.61 2.35 -0.94
CA ILE A 210 -0.83 3.29 -0.11
C ILE A 210 0.03 4.18 -1.02
N CYS A 211 0.83 3.57 -1.90
CA CYS A 211 1.70 4.30 -2.82
C CYS A 211 0.91 5.24 -3.73
N SER A 212 -0.20 4.74 -4.27
CA SER A 212 -1.16 5.48 -5.08
C SER A 212 -1.77 6.69 -4.37
N SER A 213 -2.22 6.52 -3.13
CA SER A 213 -2.77 7.62 -2.32
C SER A 213 -1.75 8.72 -2.07
N MET A 214 -0.51 8.34 -1.76
CA MET A 214 0.58 9.29 -1.56
C MET A 214 1.02 9.97 -2.86
N ALA A 215 1.14 9.20 -3.95
CA ALA A 215 1.56 9.73 -5.25
C ALA A 215 0.62 10.84 -5.71
N ARG A 216 -0.70 10.64 -5.54
CA ARG A 216 -1.73 11.64 -5.88
C ARG A 216 -1.54 12.98 -5.17
N ILE A 217 -1.06 12.99 -3.92
CA ILE A 217 -0.74 14.23 -3.19
C ILE A 217 0.36 15.00 -3.94
N PHE A 218 1.47 14.33 -4.27
CA PHE A 218 2.59 14.97 -4.95
C PHE A 218 2.27 15.36 -6.41
N MET A 219 1.48 14.55 -7.12
CA MET A 219 0.98 14.92 -8.45
C MET A 219 0.13 16.19 -8.41
N ALA A 220 -0.77 16.28 -7.43
CA ALA A 220 -1.63 17.44 -7.22
C ALA A 220 -0.82 18.68 -6.85
N LEU A 221 0.16 18.56 -5.94
CA LEU A 221 1.05 19.67 -5.61
C LEU A 221 1.86 20.13 -6.82
N THR A 222 2.41 19.20 -7.60
CA THR A 222 3.14 19.53 -8.84
C THR A 222 2.26 20.33 -9.80
N LEU A 223 0.99 19.92 -9.97
CA LEU A 223 0.02 20.65 -10.77
C LEU A 223 -0.22 22.06 -10.22
N LEU A 224 -0.46 22.20 -8.91
CA LEU A 224 -0.75 23.50 -8.30
C LEU A 224 0.44 24.47 -8.38
N GLU A 225 1.67 23.98 -8.16
CA GLU A 225 2.90 24.78 -8.28
C GLU A 225 3.15 25.21 -9.73
N VAL A 226 3.05 24.28 -10.69
CA VAL A 226 3.19 24.62 -12.11
C VAL A 226 2.18 25.69 -12.49
N PHE A 227 0.99 25.67 -11.91
CA PHE A 227 -0.05 26.67 -12.14
C PHE A 227 0.02 27.95 -11.30
N GLN A 228 1.06 28.12 -10.47
CA GLN A 228 1.29 29.31 -9.65
C GLN A 228 0.12 29.61 -8.69
N ILE A 229 -0.53 28.57 -8.16
CA ILE A 229 -1.46 28.73 -7.05
C ILE A 229 -0.65 28.81 -5.78
N GLU A 230 -0.42 30.02 -5.26
CA GLU A 230 0.32 30.24 -4.02
C GLU A 230 -0.57 30.14 -2.77
N ASP A 231 -1.88 30.35 -2.92
CA ASP A 231 -2.83 30.33 -1.80
C ASP A 231 -2.90 28.95 -1.15
N VAL A 232 -2.44 28.88 0.11
CA VAL A 232 -2.40 27.65 0.92
C VAL A 232 -3.82 27.11 1.15
N CYS A 233 -4.82 27.98 1.28
CA CYS A 233 -6.20 27.54 1.48
C CYS A 233 -6.72 26.77 0.25
N THR A 234 -6.47 27.28 -0.95
CA THR A 234 -6.81 26.60 -2.20
C THR A 234 -6.08 25.26 -2.32
N LYS A 235 -4.77 25.20 -1.97
CA LYS A 235 -4.01 23.93 -1.95
C LYS A 235 -4.67 22.92 -1.01
N TRP A 236 -5.07 23.36 0.19
CA TRP A 236 -5.76 22.53 1.18
C TRP A 236 -7.07 21.95 0.66
N TYR A 237 -7.96 22.78 0.11
CA TYR A 237 -9.24 22.32 -0.45
C TYR A 237 -9.04 21.33 -1.60
N PHE A 238 -8.10 21.60 -2.49
CA PHE A 238 -7.85 20.75 -3.64
C PHE A 238 -7.31 19.38 -3.24
N LEU A 239 -6.30 19.33 -2.36
CA LEU A 239 -5.71 18.07 -1.89
C LEU A 239 -6.71 17.23 -1.10
N LEU A 240 -7.50 17.85 -0.21
CA LEU A 240 -8.52 17.13 0.54
C LEU A 240 -9.68 16.66 -0.34
N ALA A 241 -10.08 17.44 -1.34
CA ALA A 241 -11.08 16.99 -2.32
C ALA A 241 -10.61 15.71 -3.04
N LEU A 242 -9.35 15.64 -3.47
CA LEU A 242 -8.79 14.45 -4.11
C LEU A 242 -8.77 13.23 -3.17
N GLN A 243 -8.42 13.43 -1.90
CA GLN A 243 -8.44 12.34 -0.91
C GLN A 243 -9.85 11.89 -0.54
N LEU A 244 -10.81 12.81 -0.51
CA LEU A 244 -12.23 12.47 -0.35
C LEU A 244 -12.77 11.71 -1.57
N ILE A 245 -12.34 12.04 -2.78
CA ILE A 245 -12.70 11.26 -3.97
C ILE A 245 -12.22 9.81 -3.80
N GLU A 246 -10.98 9.60 -3.35
CA GLU A 246 -10.47 8.25 -3.07
C GLU A 246 -11.33 7.55 -2.02
N LEU A 247 -11.58 8.18 -0.86
CA LEU A 247 -12.41 7.62 0.20
C LEU A 247 -13.81 7.25 -0.32
N ASN A 248 -14.45 8.13 -1.09
CA ASN A 248 -15.76 7.85 -1.70
C ASN A 248 -15.72 6.71 -2.70
N THR A 249 -14.61 6.53 -3.44
CA THR A 249 -14.48 5.37 -4.34
C THR A 249 -14.39 4.06 -3.56
N VAL A 250 -13.70 4.05 -2.41
CA VAL A 250 -13.62 2.88 -1.52
C VAL A 250 -14.99 2.58 -0.92
N LEU A 251 -15.65 3.60 -0.34
CA LEU A 251 -16.99 3.49 0.22
C LEU A 251 -18.03 3.04 -0.82
N GLY A 252 -17.96 3.59 -2.03
CA GLY A 252 -18.82 3.25 -3.16
C GLY A 252 -18.70 1.78 -3.56
N ARG A 253 -17.48 1.21 -3.58
CA ARG A 253 -17.27 -0.21 -3.85
C ARG A 253 -17.82 -1.10 -2.75
N ILE A 254 -17.61 -0.72 -1.49
CA ILE A 254 -18.19 -1.43 -0.33
C ILE A 254 -19.73 -1.36 -0.37
N ASN A 255 -20.30 -0.24 -0.80
CA ASN A 255 -21.75 -0.11 -0.97
C ASN A 255 -22.26 -0.96 -2.14
N ALA A 256 -21.54 -0.97 -3.26
CA ALA A 256 -21.92 -1.75 -4.44
C ALA A 256 -21.92 -3.25 -4.17
N SER A 257 -20.95 -3.78 -3.42
CA SER A 257 -20.94 -5.20 -3.02
C SER A 257 -22.15 -5.58 -2.13
N ASN A 258 -22.76 -4.60 -1.45
CA ASN A 258 -23.92 -4.77 -0.58
C ASN A 258 -25.29 -4.62 -1.30
N LEU A 259 -25.31 -4.30 -2.60
CA LEU A 259 -26.52 -4.17 -3.40
C LEU A 259 -26.97 -5.55 -3.93
N LYS A 260 -28.28 -5.81 -3.96
CA LYS A 260 -28.82 -7.10 -4.44
C LYS A 260 -29.02 -7.16 -5.96
N LYS A 261 -29.18 -6.02 -6.65
CA LYS A 261 -29.52 -5.96 -8.08
C LYS A 261 -28.31 -5.60 -8.95
N ASP A 262 -28.01 -6.44 -9.94
CA ASP A 262 -26.80 -6.30 -10.77
C ASP A 262 -26.81 -5.05 -11.69
N ARG A 263 -27.98 -4.59 -12.15
CA ARG A 263 -28.05 -3.31 -12.90
C ARG A 263 -27.64 -2.10 -12.04
N VAL A 264 -28.06 -2.07 -10.78
CA VAL A 264 -27.75 -0.96 -9.87
C VAL A 264 -26.28 -1.02 -9.45
N LYS A 265 -25.74 -2.24 -9.27
CA LYS A 265 -24.29 -2.44 -9.11
C LYS A 265 -23.53 -1.84 -10.28
N ASN A 266 -23.92 -2.16 -11.53
CA ASN A 266 -23.21 -1.67 -12.71
C ASN A 266 -23.22 -0.14 -12.82
N VAL A 267 -24.35 0.53 -12.55
CA VAL A 267 -24.41 2.00 -12.57
C VAL A 267 -23.55 2.62 -11.45
N ALA A 268 -23.62 2.09 -10.23
CA ALA A 268 -22.77 2.55 -9.13
C ALA A 268 -21.28 2.33 -9.43
N TYR A 269 -20.94 1.18 -10.01
CA TYR A 269 -19.57 0.88 -10.44
C TYR A 269 -19.10 1.84 -11.52
N ILE A 270 -19.92 2.14 -12.53
CA ILE A 270 -19.59 3.09 -13.61
C ILE A 270 -19.41 4.52 -13.06
N ALA A 271 -20.26 4.97 -12.14
CA ALA A 271 -20.13 6.30 -11.54
C ALA A 271 -18.83 6.45 -10.72
N THR A 272 -18.44 5.42 -9.97
CA THR A 272 -17.14 5.39 -9.27
C THR A 272 -15.93 5.24 -10.20
N TYR A 273 -16.17 5.01 -11.49
CA TYR A 273 -15.15 4.67 -12.47
C TYR A 273 -14.50 5.89 -13.11
N CYS A 274 -15.29 6.93 -13.38
CA CYS A 274 -14.82 8.19 -13.96
C CYS A 274 -13.82 8.92 -13.04
N PHE A 275 -13.87 8.63 -11.75
CA PHE A 275 -13.00 9.22 -10.72
C PHE A 275 -11.95 8.24 -10.21
N ARG A 276 -11.63 7.21 -11.01
CA ARG A 276 -10.55 6.30 -10.68
C ARG A 276 -9.21 7.04 -10.78
N GLU A 277 -8.29 6.65 -9.92
CA GLU A 277 -6.92 7.18 -9.88
C GLU A 277 -6.25 7.31 -11.25
N SER A 278 -6.25 6.25 -12.08
CA SER A 278 -5.59 6.31 -13.39
C SER A 278 -6.15 7.41 -14.29
N GLU A 279 -7.45 7.71 -14.18
CA GLU A 279 -8.13 8.76 -14.96
C GLU A 279 -7.78 10.15 -14.42
N LEU A 280 -7.77 10.30 -13.09
CA LEU A 280 -7.42 11.56 -12.44
C LEU A 280 -5.95 11.92 -12.67
N SER A 281 -5.03 10.97 -12.48
CA SER A 281 -3.61 11.18 -12.72
C SER A 281 -3.34 11.49 -14.19
N PHE A 282 -4.02 10.80 -15.12
CA PHE A 282 -3.93 11.11 -16.55
C PHE A 282 -4.45 12.50 -16.88
N LEU A 283 -5.58 12.91 -16.30
CA LEU A 283 -6.13 14.26 -16.46
C LEU A 283 -5.16 15.34 -15.94
N MET A 284 -4.51 15.11 -14.79
CA MET A 284 -3.50 16.05 -14.26
C MET A 284 -2.32 16.23 -15.23
N VAL A 285 -1.81 15.12 -15.80
CA VAL A 285 -0.74 15.19 -16.79
C VAL A 285 -1.21 15.86 -18.08
N LEU A 286 -2.45 15.59 -18.53
CA LEU A 286 -3.01 16.26 -19.69
C LEU A 286 -3.15 17.77 -19.47
N LEU A 287 -3.53 18.21 -18.27
CA LEU A 287 -3.58 19.63 -17.91
C LEU A 287 -2.18 20.27 -17.89
N LEU A 288 -1.16 19.55 -17.42
CA LEU A 288 0.23 20.01 -17.47
C LEU A 288 0.72 20.15 -18.92
N ILE A 289 0.38 19.21 -19.80
CA ILE A 289 0.71 19.28 -21.23
C ILE A 289 -0.09 20.40 -21.92
N ALA A 290 -1.39 20.53 -21.62
CA ALA A 290 -2.27 21.54 -22.20
C ALA A 290 -1.83 22.96 -21.83
N ARG A 291 -1.26 23.15 -20.64
CA ARG A 291 -0.65 24.42 -20.23
C ARG A 291 0.43 24.88 -21.21
N TRP A 292 1.15 23.95 -21.85
CA TRP A 292 2.19 24.29 -22.81
C TRP A 292 1.62 24.91 -24.09
N PHE A 293 0.53 24.36 -24.61
CA PHE A 293 -0.07 24.81 -25.87
C PHE A 293 -1.07 25.96 -25.69
N TYR A 294 -1.77 25.99 -24.55
CA TYR A 294 -2.88 26.91 -24.29
C TYR A 294 -2.80 27.51 -22.88
N PRO A 295 -1.78 28.34 -22.61
CA PRO A 295 -1.49 28.82 -21.26
C PRO A 295 -2.62 29.72 -20.69
N THR A 296 -3.13 30.66 -21.48
CA THR A 296 -4.28 31.52 -21.12
C THR A 296 -5.58 30.75 -20.85
N ALA A 297 -5.92 29.76 -21.69
CA ALA A 297 -7.10 28.92 -21.48
C ALA A 297 -6.97 28.07 -20.20
N CYS A 298 -5.79 27.51 -19.96
CA CYS A 298 -5.51 26.72 -18.76
C CYS A 298 -5.56 27.57 -17.49
N ARG A 299 -5.11 28.82 -17.53
CA ARG A 299 -5.26 29.78 -16.43
C ARG A 299 -6.74 30.01 -16.09
N ASN A 300 -7.58 30.21 -17.11
CA ASN A 300 -9.02 30.43 -16.89
C ASN A 300 -9.71 29.19 -16.30
N ILE A 301 -9.39 28.00 -16.80
CA ILE A 301 -9.91 26.73 -16.26
C ILE A 301 -9.52 26.58 -14.79
N LEU A 302 -8.26 26.82 -14.44
CA LEU A 302 -7.81 26.65 -13.06
C LEU A 302 -8.29 27.77 -12.14
N GLY A 303 -8.47 28.99 -12.65
CA GLY A 303 -9.14 30.08 -11.92
C GLY A 303 -10.56 29.70 -11.51
N VAL A 304 -11.31 29.03 -12.41
CA VAL A 304 -12.63 28.49 -12.08
C VAL A 304 -12.54 27.36 -11.05
N ILE A 305 -11.54 26.47 -11.17
CA ILE A 305 -11.33 25.37 -10.21
C ILE A 305 -10.97 25.91 -8.83
N SER A 306 -10.06 26.89 -8.73
CA SER A 306 -9.67 27.54 -7.48
C SER A 306 -10.86 28.25 -6.84
N ALA A 307 -11.62 29.05 -7.61
CA ALA A 307 -12.81 29.73 -7.12
C ALA A 307 -13.91 28.77 -6.63
N LYS A 308 -13.99 27.56 -7.21
CA LYS A 308 -14.97 26.53 -6.84
C LYS A 308 -14.42 25.44 -5.93
N ALA A 309 -13.14 25.49 -5.53
CA ALA A 309 -12.48 24.43 -4.77
C ALA A 309 -13.19 24.18 -3.43
N GLN A 310 -13.54 25.25 -2.72
CA GLN A 310 -14.28 25.18 -1.45
C GLN A 310 -15.67 24.53 -1.64
N VAL A 311 -16.42 24.94 -2.67
CA VAL A 311 -17.75 24.37 -2.97
C VAL A 311 -17.64 22.89 -3.34
N GLY A 312 -16.63 22.52 -4.15
CA GLY A 312 -16.35 21.14 -4.52
C GLY A 312 -16.03 20.28 -3.30
N TYR A 313 -15.15 20.77 -2.42
CA TYR A 313 -14.83 20.08 -1.17
C TYR A 313 -16.05 19.90 -0.27
N ASN A 314 -16.84 20.95 -0.04
CA ASN A 314 -18.06 20.87 0.78
C ASN A 314 -19.06 19.86 0.20
N THR A 315 -19.22 19.83 -1.11
CA THR A 315 -20.09 18.87 -1.80
C THR A 315 -19.60 17.43 -1.59
N LEU A 316 -18.29 17.20 -1.70
CA LEU A 316 -17.67 15.89 -1.46
C LEU A 316 -17.79 15.46 0.01
N VAL A 317 -17.65 16.37 0.96
CA VAL A 317 -17.86 16.09 2.40
C VAL A 317 -19.29 15.57 2.61
N VAL A 318 -20.30 16.27 2.10
CA VAL A 318 -21.71 15.85 2.20
C VAL A 318 -21.92 14.50 1.53
N ALA A 319 -21.38 14.29 0.32
CA ALA A 319 -21.46 13.02 -0.38
C ALA A 319 -20.81 11.87 0.41
N THR A 320 -19.71 12.14 1.12
CA THR A 320 -19.03 11.16 1.98
C THR A 320 -19.88 10.79 3.18
N PHE A 321 -20.47 11.78 3.86
CA PHE A 321 -21.41 11.53 4.97
C PHE A 321 -22.61 10.68 4.54
N VAL A 322 -23.20 11.00 3.38
CA VAL A 322 -24.29 10.20 2.80
C VAL A 322 -23.82 8.78 2.49
N SER A 323 -22.64 8.62 1.88
CA SER A 323 -22.07 7.31 1.55
C SER A 323 -21.84 6.45 2.80
N ILE A 324 -21.37 7.06 3.90
CA ILE A 324 -21.18 6.39 5.20
C ILE A 324 -22.52 6.00 5.81
N ALA A 325 -23.53 6.88 5.74
CA ALA A 325 -24.87 6.59 6.25
C ALA A 325 -25.48 5.36 5.56
N LEU A 326 -25.29 5.25 4.25
CA LEU A 326 -25.79 4.16 3.40
C LEU A 326 -25.04 2.82 3.56
N LEU A 327 -23.85 2.79 4.17
CA LEU A 327 -23.09 1.55 4.40
C LEU A 327 -23.94 0.49 5.10
N LYS A 328 -23.93 -0.77 4.66
CA LYS A 328 -24.56 -1.87 5.43
C LYS A 328 -23.57 -2.46 6.43
N MET A 329 -23.18 -1.67 7.43
CA MET A 329 -22.28 -2.08 8.52
C MET A 329 -22.93 -1.93 9.90
N LYS A 330 -22.43 -2.64 10.91
CA LYS A 330 -22.86 -2.48 12.31
C LYS A 330 -22.74 -1.01 12.73
N LYS A 331 -23.75 -0.47 13.44
CA LYS A 331 -23.80 0.96 13.86
C LYS A 331 -22.51 1.43 14.54
N ARG A 332 -21.91 0.59 15.39
CA ARG A 332 -20.64 0.90 16.08
C ARG A 332 -19.48 1.19 15.12
N TYR A 333 -19.40 0.49 13.99
CA TYR A 333 -18.30 0.66 13.03
C TYR A 333 -18.46 1.93 12.21
N LYS A 334 -19.70 2.27 11.85
CA LYS A 334 -20.03 3.54 11.18
C LYS A 334 -19.71 4.76 12.05
N GLY A 335 -19.99 4.68 13.35
CA GLY A 335 -19.81 5.80 14.27
C GLY A 335 -18.36 6.29 14.34
N ILE A 336 -17.38 5.38 14.32
CA ILE A 336 -15.96 5.74 14.34
C ILE A 336 -15.54 6.42 13.03
N ILE A 337 -15.95 5.88 11.87
CA ILE A 337 -15.69 6.49 10.56
C ILE A 337 -16.27 7.91 10.51
N LEU A 338 -17.51 8.06 10.98
CA LEU A 338 -18.22 9.33 11.03
C LEU A 338 -17.49 10.34 11.92
N LEU A 339 -17.00 9.91 13.08
CA LEU A 339 -16.29 10.76 14.02
C LEU A 339 -14.92 11.18 13.49
N CYS A 340 -14.17 10.28 12.85
CA CYS A 340 -12.92 10.62 12.17
C CYS A 340 -13.14 11.66 11.06
N LEU A 341 -14.20 11.50 10.25
CA LEU A 341 -14.54 12.45 9.20
C LEU A 341 -15.00 13.79 9.77
N ALA A 342 -15.84 13.78 10.81
CA ALA A 342 -16.31 14.99 11.48
C ALA A 342 -15.13 15.80 12.03
N ALA A 343 -14.12 15.14 12.61
CA ALA A 343 -12.89 15.79 13.07
C ALA A 343 -12.17 16.55 11.95
N ARG A 344 -12.22 16.07 10.70
CA ARG A 344 -11.62 16.72 9.51
C ARG A 344 -12.47 17.84 8.91
N VAL A 345 -13.74 17.91 9.30
CA VAL A 345 -14.66 18.95 8.87
C VAL A 345 -14.67 20.11 9.87
N LEU A 346 -14.13 19.93 11.09
CA LEU A 346 -14.00 21.02 12.07
C LEU A 346 -13.30 22.29 11.53
N PRO A 347 -12.21 22.21 10.73
CA PRO A 347 -11.58 23.39 10.16
C PRO A 347 -12.49 24.20 9.22
N LEU A 348 -13.53 23.59 8.62
CA LEU A 348 -14.49 24.30 7.75
C LEU A 348 -15.36 25.30 8.51
N PHE A 349 -15.57 25.09 9.81
CA PHE A 349 -16.40 25.96 10.64
C PHE A 349 -15.59 27.10 11.28
N TYR A 350 -14.35 27.33 10.84
CA TYR A 350 -13.43 28.33 11.40
C TYR A 350 -13.19 28.17 12.92
N LEU A 351 -13.48 26.99 13.47
CA LEU A 351 -13.25 26.68 14.89
C LEU A 351 -11.75 26.65 15.23
N LEU A 352 -10.90 26.48 14.21
CA LEU A 352 -9.44 26.64 14.26
C LEU A 352 -9.03 27.60 13.12
N PRO A 353 -8.23 28.64 13.37
CA PRO A 353 -7.89 29.63 12.36
C PRO A 353 -7.03 29.02 11.24
N LEU A 354 -7.59 28.97 10.03
CA LEU A 354 -6.92 28.47 8.80
C LEU A 354 -5.73 29.33 8.34
N SER A 355 -5.57 30.54 8.88
CA SER A 355 -4.56 31.52 8.45
C SER A 355 -3.12 31.20 8.89
N GLN A 356 -2.88 30.10 9.61
CA GLN A 356 -1.54 29.65 10.04
C GLN A 356 -1.09 28.33 9.38
N TYR A 357 -1.82 27.84 8.37
CA TYR A 357 -1.51 26.56 7.75
C TYR A 357 -0.20 26.66 6.95
N SER A 358 0.74 25.77 7.27
CA SER A 358 1.96 25.56 6.50
C SER A 358 1.73 24.53 5.38
N LEU A 359 2.62 24.44 4.40
CA LEU A 359 2.56 23.34 3.41
C LEU A 359 2.57 21.96 4.10
N LEU A 360 3.29 21.83 5.23
CA LEU A 360 3.34 20.60 6.03
C LEU A 360 1.96 20.24 6.60
N SER A 361 1.19 21.22 7.08
CA SER A 361 -0.18 21.02 7.56
C SER A 361 -1.11 20.52 6.45
N VAL A 362 -1.00 21.09 5.25
CA VAL A 362 -1.81 20.71 4.08
C VAL A 362 -1.52 19.26 3.66
N VAL A 363 -0.24 18.90 3.58
CA VAL A 363 0.18 17.53 3.27
C VAL A 363 -0.26 16.57 4.37
N GLY A 364 -0.07 16.96 5.63
CA GLY A 364 -0.46 16.18 6.81
C GLY A 364 -1.94 15.84 6.86
N ASP A 365 -2.80 16.83 6.63
CA ASP A 365 -4.25 16.64 6.56
C ASP A 365 -4.66 15.71 5.40
N ALA A 366 -4.07 15.91 4.22
CA ALA A 366 -4.28 15.02 3.08
C ALA A 366 -3.84 13.58 3.38
N MET A 367 -2.69 13.41 4.04
CA MET A 367 -2.20 12.09 4.45
C MET A 367 -3.13 11.40 5.44
N ILE A 368 -3.74 12.11 6.39
CA ILE A 368 -4.68 11.47 7.31
C ILE A 368 -5.98 11.06 6.60
N VAL A 369 -6.52 11.86 5.69
CA VAL A 369 -7.71 11.43 4.93
C VAL A 369 -7.39 10.22 4.04
N GLY A 370 -6.20 10.21 3.42
CA GLY A 370 -5.69 9.04 2.70
C GLY A 370 -5.56 7.81 3.61
N LEU A 371 -4.98 7.99 4.81
CA LEU A 371 -4.86 6.94 5.83
C LEU A 371 -6.22 6.39 6.24
N LEU A 372 -7.21 7.26 6.47
CA LEU A 372 -8.58 6.85 6.79
C LEU A 372 -9.18 6.01 5.66
N SER A 373 -8.96 6.38 4.40
CA SER A 373 -9.38 5.60 3.23
C SER A 373 -8.76 4.20 3.19
N ILE A 374 -7.45 4.11 3.41
CA ILE A 374 -6.70 2.85 3.48
C ILE A 374 -7.24 1.98 4.63
N GLU A 375 -7.45 2.57 5.80
CA GLU A 375 -7.93 1.83 6.98
C GLU A 375 -9.38 1.37 6.84
N VAL A 376 -10.26 2.14 6.19
CA VAL A 376 -11.62 1.69 5.83
C VAL A 376 -11.56 0.48 4.92
N TYR A 377 -10.67 0.49 3.93
CA TYR A 377 -10.46 -0.64 3.03
C TYR A 377 -9.94 -1.88 3.79
N VAL A 378 -8.85 -1.74 4.55
CA VAL A 378 -8.25 -2.86 5.31
C VAL A 378 -9.23 -3.42 6.34
N SER A 379 -9.98 -2.55 7.03
CA SER A 379 -11.03 -2.96 7.96
C SER A 379 -12.15 -3.76 7.28
N HIS A 380 -12.49 -3.42 6.02
CA HIS A 380 -13.44 -4.18 5.23
C HIS A 380 -12.91 -5.59 4.88
N LEU A 381 -11.64 -5.71 4.47
CA LEU A 381 -11.01 -7.01 4.19
C LEU A 381 -10.98 -7.90 5.43
N ALA A 382 -10.55 -7.36 6.56
CA ALA A 382 -10.50 -8.07 7.84
C ALA A 382 -11.88 -8.24 8.52
N ARG A 383 -12.95 -7.65 7.97
CA ARG A 383 -14.30 -7.61 8.59
C ARG A 383 -14.32 -7.07 10.02
N ARG A 384 -13.43 -6.11 10.31
CA ARG A 384 -13.25 -5.51 11.63
C ARG A 384 -13.72 -4.06 11.69
N ARG A 385 -13.72 -3.49 12.91
CA ARG A 385 -13.85 -2.03 13.11
C ARG A 385 -12.54 -1.34 12.74
N ILE A 386 -12.61 -0.04 12.45
CA ILE A 386 -11.43 0.82 12.35
C ILE A 386 -10.59 0.69 13.62
N HIS A 387 -9.27 0.61 13.41
CA HIS A 387 -8.29 0.51 14.47
C HIS A 387 -8.25 1.81 15.28
N ALA A 388 -8.25 1.68 16.61
CA ALA A 388 -8.32 2.84 17.51
C ALA A 388 -7.14 3.82 17.29
N ALA A 389 -5.96 3.31 16.92
CA ALA A 389 -4.81 4.15 16.58
C ALA A 389 -5.13 5.17 15.47
N VAL A 390 -5.86 4.78 14.42
CA VAL A 390 -6.22 5.72 13.33
C VAL A 390 -7.18 6.78 13.83
N PHE A 391 -8.11 6.43 14.72
CA PHE A 391 -8.99 7.40 15.37
C PHE A 391 -8.19 8.43 16.19
N PHE A 392 -7.25 7.97 17.03
CA PHE A 392 -6.42 8.87 17.83
C PHE A 392 -5.46 9.70 16.99
N LEU A 393 -4.90 9.15 15.91
CA LEU A 393 -4.12 9.91 14.92
C LEU A 393 -4.99 10.96 14.23
N CYS A 394 -6.25 10.63 13.92
CA CYS A 394 -7.19 11.56 13.31
C CYS A 394 -7.48 12.76 14.20
N LEU A 395 -7.59 12.54 15.52
CA LEU A 395 -7.83 13.60 16.50
C LEU A 395 -6.54 14.37 16.81
N GLY A 396 -5.44 13.66 17.03
CA GLY A 396 -4.16 14.23 17.42
C GLY A 396 -3.53 15.11 16.35
N SER A 397 -3.75 14.83 15.06
CA SER A 397 -3.23 15.70 14.00
C SER A 397 -3.82 17.11 14.04
N LEU A 398 -5.00 17.32 14.63
CA LEU A 398 -5.59 18.66 14.75
C LEU A 398 -4.75 19.56 15.66
N LEU A 399 -3.88 18.96 16.47
CA LEU A 399 -3.01 19.65 17.42
C LEU A 399 -1.59 19.81 16.89
N ASN A 400 -1.14 18.94 15.98
CA ASN A 400 0.25 18.90 15.55
C ASN A 400 0.43 18.30 14.14
N ASP A 401 0.97 19.10 13.23
CA ASP A 401 1.26 18.72 11.84
C ASP A 401 2.30 17.60 11.73
N VAL A 402 3.34 17.61 12.58
CA VAL A 402 4.38 16.55 12.60
C VAL A 402 3.77 15.22 13.02
N LEU A 403 2.86 15.24 14.01
CA LEU A 403 2.15 14.03 14.44
C LEU A 403 1.27 13.47 13.31
N SER A 404 0.70 14.33 12.47
CA SER A 404 -0.12 13.91 11.33
C SER A 404 0.70 13.14 10.29
N VAL A 405 1.86 13.66 9.89
CA VAL A 405 2.73 13.06 8.87
C VAL A 405 3.47 11.85 9.44
N ALA A 406 4.20 12.03 10.54
CA ALA A 406 5.00 10.96 11.14
C ALA A 406 4.12 9.83 11.67
N GLY A 407 2.99 10.16 12.29
CA GLY A 407 2.04 9.17 12.79
C GLY A 407 1.39 8.37 11.66
N SER A 408 1.04 9.01 10.54
CA SER A 408 0.53 8.31 9.34
C SER A 408 1.57 7.37 8.76
N ILE A 409 2.81 7.82 8.57
CA ILE A 409 3.91 7.00 8.02
C ILE A 409 4.18 5.81 8.95
N MET A 410 4.32 6.06 10.25
CA MET A 410 4.56 5.00 11.23
C MET A 410 3.45 3.95 11.23
N TYR A 411 2.18 4.38 11.20
CA TYR A 411 1.06 3.44 11.19
C TYR A 411 1.03 2.61 9.90
N LEU A 412 1.25 3.23 8.74
CA LEU A 412 1.28 2.54 7.45
C LEU A 412 2.42 1.53 7.38
N ILE A 413 3.63 1.90 7.83
CA ILE A 413 4.79 0.99 7.89
C ILE A 413 4.51 -0.15 8.89
N ALA A 414 4.03 0.16 10.09
CA ALA A 414 3.72 -0.86 11.10
C ALA A 414 2.68 -1.86 10.59
N MET A 415 1.63 -1.40 9.91
CA MET A 415 0.62 -2.25 9.28
C MET A 415 1.23 -3.17 8.21
N LEU A 416 2.04 -2.62 7.30
CA LEU A 416 2.66 -3.39 6.24
C LEU A 416 3.65 -4.43 6.77
N VAL A 417 4.46 -4.07 7.76
CA VAL A 417 5.42 -4.97 8.42
C VAL A 417 4.69 -6.08 9.17
N ASP A 418 3.67 -5.75 9.95
CA ASP A 418 2.89 -6.72 10.71
C ASP A 418 2.17 -7.72 9.79
N LEU A 419 1.54 -7.24 8.71
CA LEU A 419 0.93 -8.11 7.71
C LEU A 419 1.97 -8.96 6.95
N SER A 420 3.10 -8.37 6.55
CA SER A 420 4.16 -9.10 5.82
C SER A 420 4.74 -10.24 6.67
N TYR A 421 5.07 -9.94 7.94
CA TYR A 421 5.59 -10.92 8.89
C TYR A 421 4.54 -11.99 9.20
N SER A 422 3.32 -11.58 9.52
CA SER A 422 2.29 -12.51 9.94
C SER A 422 1.75 -13.41 8.83
N LEU A 423 1.71 -12.93 7.59
CA LEU A 423 1.25 -13.71 6.44
C LEU A 423 2.36 -14.55 5.81
N ASN A 424 3.62 -14.39 6.26
CA ASN A 424 4.81 -14.93 5.59
C ASN A 424 4.84 -14.57 4.09
N VAL A 425 4.44 -13.33 3.77
CA VAL A 425 4.43 -12.80 2.40
C VAL A 425 5.46 -11.67 2.31
N PRO A 426 6.58 -11.85 1.59
CA PRO A 426 7.56 -10.78 1.41
C PRO A 426 6.98 -9.64 0.58
N LEU A 427 7.26 -8.40 0.97
CA LEU A 427 6.72 -7.21 0.29
C LEU A 427 7.43 -6.92 -1.04
N PHE A 428 8.75 -7.11 -1.10
CA PHE A 428 9.58 -6.75 -2.26
C PHE A 428 10.20 -7.97 -2.95
N THR A 429 9.60 -9.14 -2.78
CA THR A 429 10.01 -10.36 -3.49
C THR A 429 8.77 -11.01 -4.10
N PRO A 430 8.81 -11.44 -5.38
CA PRO A 430 7.71 -12.18 -5.96
C PRO A 430 7.42 -13.44 -5.14
N VAL A 431 6.13 -13.70 -4.86
CA VAL A 431 5.71 -14.91 -4.18
C VAL A 431 5.62 -16.05 -5.20
N ARG A 432 6.38 -17.12 -4.97
CA ARG A 432 6.34 -18.34 -5.76
C ARG A 432 5.89 -19.50 -4.87
N ASN A 433 4.61 -19.83 -5.01
CA ASN A 433 3.97 -20.92 -4.27
C ASN A 433 4.42 -22.28 -4.81
N VAL A 434 5.06 -23.05 -3.95
CA VAL A 434 5.38 -24.46 -4.14
C VAL A 434 4.33 -25.29 -3.42
N PHE A 435 3.82 -26.31 -4.08
CA PHE A 435 2.89 -27.26 -3.50
C PHE A 435 3.54 -28.64 -3.37
N ILE A 436 3.34 -29.26 -2.21
CA ILE A 436 3.55 -30.69 -2.01
C ILE A 436 2.31 -31.28 -1.35
N ASP A 437 2.09 -32.56 -1.56
CA ASP A 437 1.02 -33.31 -0.93
C ASP A 437 1.55 -34.61 -0.32
N GLY A 438 0.76 -35.18 0.59
CA GLY A 438 1.07 -36.46 1.18
C GLY A 438 0.24 -36.78 2.40
N VAL A 439 0.42 -38.00 2.88
CA VAL A 439 -0.21 -38.47 4.11
C VAL A 439 0.44 -37.81 5.34
N PHE A 440 1.77 -37.71 5.36
CA PHE A 440 2.53 -37.17 6.49
C PHE A 440 2.28 -37.88 7.84
N ASP A 441 1.93 -39.16 7.82
CA ASP A 441 1.76 -40.00 9.02
C ASP A 441 3.10 -40.18 9.77
N LEU A 442 3.06 -40.11 11.11
CA LEU A 442 4.23 -40.05 11.98
C LEU A 442 5.29 -39.05 11.46
N CYS A 443 4.92 -37.77 11.40
CA CYS A 443 5.69 -36.72 10.73
C CYS A 443 7.17 -36.67 11.18
N HIS A 444 8.05 -37.23 10.34
CA HIS A 444 9.46 -37.46 10.69
C HIS A 444 10.44 -36.64 9.86
N ALA A 445 11.74 -36.77 10.15
CA ALA A 445 12.81 -36.01 9.49
C ALA A 445 12.80 -36.13 7.95
N GLY A 446 12.40 -37.29 7.40
CA GLY A 446 12.20 -37.46 5.95
C GLY A 446 11.17 -36.49 5.35
N HIS A 447 9.99 -36.33 5.98
CA HIS A 447 8.97 -35.36 5.54
C HIS A 447 9.48 -33.92 5.68
N LYS A 448 10.15 -33.60 6.78
CA LYS A 448 10.72 -32.25 7.02
C LYS A 448 11.81 -31.90 5.99
N LYS A 449 12.63 -32.87 5.58
CA LYS A 449 13.62 -32.70 4.49
C LYS A 449 12.96 -32.57 3.12
N LEU A 450 11.89 -33.30 2.84
CA LEU A 450 11.07 -33.11 1.63
C LEU A 450 10.53 -31.67 1.58
N MET A 451 9.93 -31.18 2.66
CA MET A 451 9.45 -29.80 2.78
C MET A 451 10.59 -28.78 2.54
N ALA A 452 11.75 -28.99 3.18
CA ALA A 452 12.91 -28.13 3.00
C ALA A 452 13.44 -28.10 1.56
N ASN A 453 13.47 -29.26 0.88
CA ASN A 453 13.90 -29.37 -0.50
C ASN A 453 12.87 -28.78 -1.47
N ALA A 454 11.58 -29.00 -1.22
CA ALA A 454 10.51 -28.41 -2.02
C ALA A 454 10.54 -26.88 -1.96
N LEU A 455 10.77 -26.31 -0.78
CA LEU A 455 10.87 -24.86 -0.61
C LEU A 455 11.97 -24.22 -1.48
N LYS A 456 13.01 -24.95 -1.91
CA LYS A 456 14.05 -24.42 -2.82
C LYS A 456 13.53 -24.03 -4.20
N PHE A 457 12.36 -24.52 -4.61
CA PHE A 457 11.74 -24.18 -5.90
C PHE A 457 10.85 -22.92 -5.84
N GLY A 458 10.80 -22.25 -4.70
CA GLY A 458 10.08 -21.00 -4.50
C GLY A 458 10.44 -20.35 -3.17
N ASN A 459 9.50 -19.64 -2.58
CA ASN A 459 9.69 -19.00 -1.28
C ASN A 459 8.49 -19.17 -0.34
N ARG A 460 7.46 -19.89 -0.78
CA ARG A 460 6.27 -20.19 0.00
C ARG A 460 5.84 -21.63 -0.23
N LEU A 461 5.76 -22.43 0.82
CA LEU A 461 5.40 -23.85 0.73
C LEU A 461 3.98 -24.08 1.23
N ILE A 462 3.14 -24.58 0.35
CA ILE A 462 1.77 -25.04 0.63
C ILE A 462 1.81 -26.57 0.71
N VAL A 463 1.28 -27.13 1.78
CA VAL A 463 1.28 -28.59 2.00
C VAL A 463 -0.15 -29.12 2.05
N GLY A 464 -0.50 -30.00 1.11
CA GLY A 464 -1.75 -30.75 1.11
C GLY A 464 -1.66 -31.99 1.99
N VAL A 465 -2.48 -32.07 3.04
CA VAL A 465 -2.55 -33.25 3.91
C VAL A 465 -3.74 -34.10 3.49
N CYS A 466 -3.49 -35.34 3.07
CA CYS A 466 -4.54 -36.23 2.60
C CYS A 466 -5.48 -36.67 3.73
N GLY A 467 -6.79 -36.76 3.48
CA GLY A 467 -7.78 -37.15 4.48
C GLY A 467 -7.74 -38.64 4.81
N ASP A 468 -8.18 -39.03 6.02
CA ASP A 468 -8.11 -40.44 6.47
C ASP A 468 -8.89 -41.41 5.59
N GLU A 469 -10.10 -41.03 5.15
CA GLU A 469 -10.97 -41.88 4.30
C GLU A 469 -10.28 -42.23 2.98
N GLU A 470 -9.72 -41.23 2.31
CA GLU A 470 -9.03 -41.41 1.04
C GLU A 470 -7.70 -42.15 1.23
N CYS A 471 -6.96 -41.85 2.31
CA CYS A 471 -5.73 -42.55 2.64
C CYS A 471 -5.97 -44.05 2.87
N ALA A 472 -7.04 -44.42 3.58
CA ALA A 472 -7.38 -45.82 3.86
C ALA A 472 -7.77 -46.60 2.60
N SER A 473 -8.36 -45.93 1.60
CA SER A 473 -8.67 -46.55 0.31
C SER A 473 -7.43 -46.75 -0.58
N TYR A 474 -6.41 -45.91 -0.40
CA TYR A 474 -5.18 -45.93 -1.20
C TYR A 474 -4.08 -46.82 -0.61
N LYS A 475 -3.88 -46.75 0.71
CA LYS A 475 -2.82 -47.45 1.46
C LYS A 475 -3.34 -47.87 2.84
N ARG A 476 -2.47 -48.54 3.60
CA ARG A 476 -2.67 -48.76 5.05
C ARG A 476 -3.22 -47.48 5.71
N PRO A 477 -4.24 -47.59 6.58
CA PRO A 477 -4.73 -46.47 7.37
C PRO A 477 -3.60 -45.79 8.18
N PRO A 478 -3.56 -44.44 8.21
CA PRO A 478 -2.62 -43.69 9.06
C PRO A 478 -2.75 -44.07 10.54
N ILE A 479 -1.66 -43.98 11.33
CA ILE A 479 -1.76 -44.06 12.80
C ILE A 479 -2.35 -42.77 13.35
N MET A 480 -1.82 -41.64 12.90
CA MET A 480 -2.28 -40.33 13.31
C MET A 480 -3.51 -39.94 12.50
N THR A 481 -4.51 -39.39 13.20
CA THR A 481 -5.70 -38.80 12.60
C THR A 481 -5.33 -37.65 11.65
N THR A 482 -6.25 -37.28 10.76
CA THR A 482 -6.07 -36.15 9.84
C THR A 482 -5.74 -34.85 10.59
N GLU A 483 -6.41 -34.59 11.72
CA GLU A 483 -6.19 -33.38 12.52
C GLU A 483 -4.79 -33.36 13.16
N GLU A 484 -4.33 -34.47 13.73
CA GLU A 484 -2.97 -34.60 14.26
C GLU A 484 -1.92 -34.37 13.17
N ARG A 485 -2.13 -34.96 11.98
CA ARG A 485 -1.22 -34.78 10.83
C ARG A 485 -1.19 -33.33 10.35
N ILE A 486 -2.34 -32.67 10.26
CA ILE A 486 -2.42 -31.24 9.92
C ILE A 486 -1.62 -30.42 10.93
N ASN A 487 -1.81 -30.65 12.23
CA ASN A 487 -1.12 -29.91 13.28
C ASN A 487 0.41 -30.12 13.22
N GLU A 488 0.87 -31.36 13.06
CA GLU A 488 2.30 -31.67 12.91
C GLU A 488 2.94 -30.98 11.69
N VAL A 489 2.26 -30.99 10.55
CA VAL A 489 2.72 -30.31 9.34
C VAL A 489 2.74 -28.80 9.53
N ARG A 490 1.72 -28.23 10.18
CA ARG A 490 1.60 -26.79 10.45
C ARG A 490 2.72 -26.26 11.35
N LEU A 491 3.23 -27.09 12.26
CA LEU A 491 4.36 -26.76 13.14
C LEU A 491 5.72 -26.85 12.45
N CYS A 492 5.79 -27.32 11.20
CA CYS A 492 7.05 -27.39 10.48
C CYS A 492 7.49 -26.00 10.00
N LYS A 493 8.72 -25.59 10.36
CA LYS A 493 9.33 -24.29 10.02
C LYS A 493 9.22 -23.90 8.53
N TYR A 494 9.25 -24.87 7.62
CA TYR A 494 9.26 -24.62 6.18
C TYR A 494 7.86 -24.39 5.61
N VAL A 495 6.81 -24.77 6.34
CA VAL A 495 5.43 -24.79 5.86
C VAL A 495 4.79 -23.43 6.10
N SER A 496 4.27 -22.84 5.02
CA SER A 496 3.57 -21.55 5.07
C SER A 496 2.05 -21.73 5.20
N GLU A 497 1.50 -22.77 4.60
CA GLU A 497 0.06 -23.05 4.60
C GLU A 497 -0.20 -24.55 4.50
N VAL A 498 -1.27 -25.01 5.13
CA VAL A 498 -1.72 -26.40 5.10
C VAL A 498 -3.11 -26.46 4.49
N ILE A 499 -3.28 -27.26 3.45
CA ILE A 499 -4.57 -27.59 2.85
C ILE A 499 -5.05 -28.90 3.47
N PRO A 500 -6.12 -28.89 4.28
CA PRO A 500 -6.70 -30.10 4.84
C PRO A 500 -7.43 -30.91 3.75
N ASN A 501 -7.50 -32.22 3.92
CA ASN A 501 -8.23 -33.14 3.03
C ASN A 501 -7.85 -32.96 1.55
N SER A 502 -6.55 -32.84 1.27
CA SER A 502 -6.05 -32.79 -0.10
C SER A 502 -6.29 -34.14 -0.79
N PRO A 503 -6.73 -34.15 -2.07
CA PRO A 503 -6.92 -35.40 -2.79
C PRO A 503 -5.60 -36.18 -2.89
N VAL A 504 -5.68 -37.50 -2.73
CA VAL A 504 -4.57 -38.46 -2.90
C VAL A 504 -4.27 -38.65 -4.39
N THR A 505 -5.33 -38.73 -5.21
CA THR A 505 -5.24 -38.77 -6.67
C THR A 505 -6.02 -37.61 -7.25
N GLY A 506 -5.39 -36.81 -8.11
CA GLY A 506 -6.11 -35.80 -8.89
C GLY A 506 -5.92 -34.37 -8.42
N ILE A 507 -4.67 -33.90 -8.35
CA ILE A 507 -4.40 -32.46 -8.34
C ILE A 507 -5.01 -31.85 -9.62
N THR A 508 -6.09 -31.10 -9.48
CA THR A 508 -6.82 -30.54 -10.63
C THR A 508 -6.22 -29.21 -11.08
N ALA A 509 -6.45 -28.84 -12.35
CA ALA A 509 -6.09 -27.51 -12.84
C ALA A 509 -6.84 -26.40 -12.09
N GLU A 510 -8.04 -26.69 -11.60
CA GLU A 510 -8.83 -25.78 -10.75
C GLU A 510 -8.14 -25.55 -9.40
N MET A 511 -7.67 -26.61 -8.74
CA MET A 511 -6.90 -26.50 -7.49
C MET A 511 -5.62 -25.68 -7.70
N ILE A 512 -4.87 -25.95 -8.78
CA ILE A 512 -3.65 -25.21 -9.14
C ILE A 512 -3.93 -23.71 -9.36
N ARG A 513 -5.07 -23.37 -9.96
CA ARG A 513 -5.48 -21.97 -10.15
C ARG A 513 -5.94 -21.34 -8.85
N TYR A 514 -6.78 -22.03 -8.08
CA TYR A 514 -7.39 -21.54 -6.85
C TYR A 514 -6.35 -21.21 -5.77
N TYR A 515 -5.43 -22.16 -5.49
CA TYR A 515 -4.32 -21.94 -4.55
C TYR A 515 -3.12 -21.23 -5.16
N ASN A 516 -3.26 -20.81 -6.41
CA ASN A 516 -2.23 -20.13 -7.16
C ASN A 516 -0.85 -20.85 -7.11
N ILE A 517 -0.87 -22.15 -7.38
CA ILE A 517 0.31 -23.02 -7.34
C ILE A 517 1.17 -22.78 -8.58
N HIS A 518 2.47 -22.55 -8.37
CA HIS A 518 3.44 -22.28 -9.44
C HIS A 518 4.31 -23.50 -9.76
N VAL A 519 4.62 -24.30 -8.73
CA VAL A 519 5.44 -25.51 -8.85
C VAL A 519 4.82 -26.58 -7.96
N VAL A 520 4.73 -27.81 -8.47
CA VAL A 520 4.38 -28.99 -7.67
C VAL A 520 5.63 -29.82 -7.49
N VAL A 521 5.95 -30.21 -6.26
CA VAL A 521 7.12 -31.03 -5.95
C VAL A 521 6.66 -32.39 -5.41
N CYS A 522 7.15 -33.48 -6.01
CA CYS A 522 6.86 -34.84 -5.57
C CYS A 522 8.15 -35.66 -5.36
N GLY A 523 8.01 -36.88 -4.85
CA GLY A 523 9.12 -37.84 -4.81
C GLY A 523 9.54 -38.30 -6.22
N GLU A 524 10.81 -38.66 -6.38
CA GLU A 524 11.36 -39.22 -7.63
C GLU A 524 10.65 -40.50 -8.09
N GLU A 525 10.02 -41.25 -7.19
CA GLU A 525 9.25 -42.45 -7.54
C GLU A 525 8.06 -42.16 -8.48
N TYR A 526 7.59 -40.91 -8.52
CA TYR A 526 6.51 -40.47 -9.41
C TYR A 526 7.05 -39.85 -10.70
N ASN A 527 8.35 -39.91 -10.98
CA ASN A 527 8.93 -39.33 -12.19
C ASN A 527 8.81 -40.25 -13.42
N THR A 528 7.62 -40.82 -13.66
CA THR A 528 7.36 -41.70 -14.80
C THR A 528 6.26 -41.11 -15.69
N PRO A 529 6.33 -41.27 -17.03
CA PRO A 529 5.27 -40.78 -17.93
C PRO A 529 3.91 -41.45 -17.72
N THR A 530 3.89 -42.64 -17.13
CA THR A 530 2.68 -43.43 -16.85
C THR A 530 2.04 -43.09 -15.50
N ASP A 531 2.64 -42.20 -14.72
CA ASP A 531 2.12 -41.77 -13.42
C ASP A 531 0.79 -41.00 -13.57
N THR A 532 -0.25 -41.50 -12.93
CA THR A 532 -1.59 -40.88 -12.94
C THR A 532 -1.77 -39.86 -11.82
N TYR A 533 -0.93 -39.88 -10.77
CA TYR A 533 -1.08 -39.03 -9.58
C TYR A 533 -0.76 -37.55 -9.89
N TYR A 534 0.34 -37.31 -10.62
CA TYR A 534 0.83 -35.96 -10.95
C TYR A 534 0.70 -35.65 -12.45
N ALA A 535 -0.23 -36.29 -13.16
CA ALA A 535 -0.43 -36.12 -14.60
C ALA A 535 -0.71 -34.66 -15.01
N VAL A 536 -1.59 -33.96 -14.28
CA VAL A 536 -1.95 -32.56 -14.59
C VAL A 536 -0.76 -31.60 -14.38
N PRO A 537 -0.08 -31.58 -13.22
CA PRO A 537 1.14 -30.79 -13.03
C PRO A 537 2.24 -31.11 -14.07
N ARG A 538 2.36 -32.38 -14.49
CA ARG A 538 3.31 -32.80 -15.53
C ARG A 538 2.94 -32.21 -16.90
N CYS A 539 1.69 -32.32 -17.31
CA CYS A 539 1.19 -31.73 -18.57
C CYS A 539 1.35 -30.21 -18.59
N MET A 540 1.21 -29.55 -17.44
CA MET A 540 1.42 -28.10 -17.30
C MET A 540 2.90 -27.69 -17.23
N GLY A 541 3.85 -28.64 -17.17
CA GLY A 541 5.29 -28.36 -17.10
C GLY A 541 5.80 -27.84 -15.74
N ILE A 542 4.96 -27.89 -14.70
CA ILE A 542 5.24 -27.33 -13.37
C ILE A 542 5.68 -28.37 -12.34
N LEU A 543 5.73 -29.66 -12.71
CA LEU A 543 6.18 -30.74 -11.83
C LEU A 543 7.71 -30.73 -11.67
N ARG A 544 8.17 -30.89 -10.43
CA ARG A 544 9.57 -31.08 -10.05
C ARG A 544 9.67 -32.27 -9.10
N THR A 545 10.79 -32.97 -9.12
CA THR A 545 10.99 -34.17 -8.29
C THR A 545 12.17 -33.98 -7.36
N VAL A 546 12.10 -34.60 -6.18
CA VAL A 546 13.20 -34.62 -5.20
C VAL A 546 13.41 -36.03 -4.64
N PRO A 547 14.66 -36.39 -4.29
CA PRO A 547 14.97 -37.71 -3.79
C PRO A 547 14.39 -37.93 -2.38
N ARG A 548 14.02 -39.17 -2.08
CA ARG A 548 13.64 -39.56 -0.70
C ARG A 548 14.86 -39.52 0.21
N THR A 549 14.61 -39.24 1.50
CA THR A 549 15.66 -39.37 2.51
C THR A 549 15.87 -40.85 2.84
N PRO A 550 17.08 -41.41 2.65
CA PRO A 550 17.35 -42.81 2.95
C PRO A 550 17.32 -43.09 4.45
N GLY A 551 16.96 -44.31 4.84
CA GLY A 551 17.04 -44.80 6.22
C GLY A 551 15.90 -44.34 7.16
N ILE A 552 14.91 -43.58 6.67
CA ILE A 552 13.74 -43.17 7.46
C ILE A 552 12.45 -43.18 6.62
N SER A 553 11.42 -43.82 7.14
CA SER A 553 10.05 -43.79 6.60
C SER A 553 9.05 -44.16 7.70
N THR A 554 7.78 -43.86 7.52
CA THR A 554 6.70 -44.27 8.43
C THR A 554 6.74 -45.78 8.66
N SER A 555 6.91 -46.59 7.61
CA SER A 555 7.02 -48.05 7.72
C SER A 555 8.21 -48.50 8.57
N VAL A 556 9.37 -47.84 8.43
CA VAL A 556 10.58 -48.14 9.23
C VAL A 556 10.39 -47.74 10.69
N LEU A 557 9.70 -46.64 10.97
CA LEU A 557 9.38 -46.25 12.36
C LEU A 557 8.43 -47.26 13.01
N ILE A 558 7.40 -47.69 12.28
CA ILE A 558 6.45 -48.70 12.76
C ILE A 558 7.15 -50.04 13.00
N SER A 559 8.03 -50.48 12.09
CA SER A 559 8.76 -51.73 12.27
C SER A 559 9.69 -51.69 13.49
N ARG A 560 10.36 -50.56 13.74
CA ARG A 560 11.18 -50.36 14.95
C ARG A 560 10.34 -50.42 16.23
N ILE A 561 9.17 -49.78 16.24
CA ILE A 561 8.26 -49.79 17.41
C ILE A 561 7.72 -51.20 17.67
N ARG A 562 7.32 -51.93 16.62
CA ARG A 562 6.87 -53.32 16.74
C ARG A 562 7.98 -54.21 17.29
N ALA A 563 9.18 -54.16 16.69
CA ALA A 563 10.32 -54.95 17.17
C ALA A 563 10.67 -54.68 18.64
N ALA A 564 10.59 -53.42 19.08
CA ALA A 564 10.80 -53.07 20.49
C ALA A 564 9.69 -53.61 21.41
N SER A 565 8.45 -53.64 20.92
CA SER A 565 7.30 -54.17 21.67
C SER A 565 7.39 -55.69 21.80
N ASP A 566 7.70 -56.39 20.71
CA ASP A 566 7.84 -57.85 20.67
C ASP A 566 8.98 -58.31 21.58
N SER A 567 10.14 -57.63 21.54
CA SER A 567 11.27 -57.89 22.44
C SER A 567 10.90 -57.72 23.93
N ALA A 568 10.05 -56.75 24.25
CA ALA A 568 9.59 -56.50 25.61
C ALA A 568 8.58 -57.55 26.09
N VAL A 569 7.73 -58.05 25.19
CA VAL A 569 6.80 -59.16 25.47
C VAL A 569 7.60 -60.45 25.69
N GLU A 570 8.55 -60.78 24.81
CA GLU A 570 9.41 -61.95 24.97
C GLU A 570 10.20 -61.92 26.30
N ALA A 571 10.71 -60.76 26.71
CA ALA A 571 11.40 -60.61 27.99
C ALA A 571 10.47 -60.81 29.20
N LYS A 572 9.20 -60.38 29.10
CA LYS A 572 8.18 -60.62 30.15
C LYS A 572 7.74 -62.08 30.19
N ASP A 573 7.56 -62.72 29.04
CA ASP A 573 7.14 -64.12 28.94
C ASP A 573 8.23 -65.06 29.49
N LYS A 574 9.51 -64.78 29.21
CA LYS A 574 10.66 -65.48 29.83
C LYS A 574 10.71 -65.31 31.34
N LYS A 575 10.23 -64.19 31.89
CA LYS A 575 10.20 -63.92 33.34
C LYS A 575 9.01 -64.58 34.05
N ASN A 576 7.90 -64.79 33.34
CA ASN A 576 6.66 -65.33 33.92
C ASN A 576 6.42 -66.83 33.64
N ASN A 577 7.33 -67.51 32.93
CA ASN A 577 7.28 -68.94 32.60
C ASN A 577 5.94 -69.40 31.98
N LYS A 578 5.26 -68.50 31.26
CA LYS A 578 4.05 -68.78 30.47
C LYS A 578 4.28 -68.22 29.07
N SER A 579 4.49 -69.10 28.09
CA SER A 579 4.53 -68.73 26.68
C SER A 579 3.09 -68.49 26.19
N THR A 580 2.75 -67.25 25.84
CA THR A 580 1.51 -66.93 25.12
C THR A 580 1.83 -66.22 23.81
N VAL A 581 2.70 -66.83 23.01
CA VAL A 581 2.73 -66.56 21.57
C VAL A 581 1.85 -67.61 20.92
N LYS A 582 0.64 -67.22 20.49
CA LYS A 582 -0.08 -67.97 19.46
C LYS A 582 0.39 -67.42 18.12
N ASP A 583 1.13 -68.23 17.39
CA ASP A 583 1.37 -68.03 15.97
C ASP A 583 0.02 -67.92 15.24
N GLY A 584 -0.09 -66.91 14.38
CA GLY A 584 -1.27 -66.68 13.56
C GLY A 584 -1.50 -67.80 12.55
N ALA A 585 -2.78 -68.04 12.28
CA ALA A 585 -3.29 -68.50 11.00
C ALA A 585 -4.16 -67.38 10.43
#